data_AF-A0A1M4Y1K6-F1
#
_entry.id   AF-A0A1M4Y1K6-F1
#
_cell.length_a   1.000
_cell.length_b   1.000
_cell.length_c   1.000
_cell.angle_alpha   90.00
_cell.angle_beta   90.00
_cell.angle_gamma   90.00
#
_symmetry.space_group_name_H-M   'P 1'
#
loop_
_entity.id
_entity.type
_entity.pdbx_description
1 polymer ?
#
loop_
_entity_poly.entity_id
_entity_poly.type
_entity_poly.pdbx_seq_one_letter_code
_entity_poly.pdbx_strand_id
1 'polypeptide(L)'
;MNALTARLAGRVAGQGIDALNRLVEAAEGDGHQAQHCRRILLAVYNSYAWPLELIRLRTLDRDLQRAAFIVIEWSTDCDRELYEYLPDGNRLMQRFWGLEKEQGE
;
A
#
# COMPACT_ATOMS: atom_id res chain seq x y z
N MET A 1 -5.02 -20.28 -16.64
CA MET A 1 -4.39 -18.93 -16.66
C MET A 1 -4.05 -18.59 -18.11
N ASN A 2 -4.52 -17.45 -18.66
CA ASN A 2 -4.32 -17.11 -20.08
C ASN A 2 -3.14 -16.13 -20.28
N ALA A 3 -2.68 -15.96 -21.54
CA ALA A 3 -1.52 -15.13 -21.87
C ALA A 3 -1.70 -13.62 -21.57
N LEU A 4 -2.94 -13.12 -21.50
CA LEU A 4 -3.25 -11.76 -21.09
C LEU A 4 -3.09 -11.60 -19.57
N THR A 5 -3.62 -12.56 -18.80
CA THR A 5 -3.46 -12.64 -17.34
C THR A 5 -1.99 -12.74 -16.95
N ALA A 6 -1.21 -13.57 -17.63
CA ALA A 6 0.23 -13.72 -17.37
C ALA A 6 1.04 -12.45 -17.71
N ARG A 7 0.64 -11.70 -18.76
CA ARG A 7 1.27 -10.42 -19.12
C ARG A 7 0.92 -9.29 -18.16
N LEU A 8 -0.31 -9.29 -17.63
CA LEU A 8 -0.74 -8.36 -16.58
C LEU A 8 0.04 -8.62 -15.30
N ALA A 9 0.05 -9.87 -14.81
CA ALA A 9 0.82 -10.29 -13.64
C ALA A 9 2.32 -9.94 -13.75
N GLY A 10 2.95 -10.24 -14.89
CA GLY A 10 4.36 -9.91 -15.13
C GLY A 10 4.66 -8.41 -15.19
N ARG A 11 3.70 -7.57 -15.61
CA ARG A 11 3.84 -6.11 -15.64
C ARG A 11 3.65 -5.50 -14.24
N VAL A 12 2.72 -6.04 -13.45
CA VAL A 12 2.46 -5.64 -12.07
C VAL A 12 3.66 -6.00 -11.17
N ALA A 13 4.23 -7.20 -11.33
CA ALA A 13 5.42 -7.61 -10.56
C ALA A 13 6.63 -6.67 -10.75
N GLY A 14 6.84 -6.13 -11.96
CA GLY A 14 7.91 -5.17 -12.23
C GLY A 14 7.65 -3.76 -11.69
N GLN A 15 6.40 -3.39 -11.43
CA GLN A 15 6.01 -2.05 -10.95
C GLN A 15 5.65 -2.02 -9.46
N GLY A 16 5.43 -3.19 -8.85
CA GLY A 16 4.96 -3.33 -7.49
C GLY A 16 5.89 -2.73 -6.45
N ILE A 17 7.20 -3.00 -6.54
CA ILE A 17 8.19 -2.46 -5.61
C ILE A 17 8.26 -0.93 -5.70
N ASP A 18 8.26 -0.37 -6.91
CA ASP A 18 8.31 1.09 -7.10
C ASP A 18 7.04 1.77 -6.56
N ALA A 19 5.88 1.17 -6.81
CA ALA A 19 4.61 1.66 -6.28
C ALA A 19 4.57 1.59 -4.74
N LEU A 20 5.05 0.48 -4.16
CA LEU A 20 5.14 0.30 -2.72
C LEU A 20 6.05 1.36 -2.08
N ASN A 21 7.26 1.55 -2.63
CA ASN A 21 8.20 2.56 -2.15
C ASN A 21 7.60 3.97 -2.23
N ARG A 22 6.87 4.28 -3.30
CA ARG A 22 6.22 5.59 -3.45
C ARG A 22 5.15 5.85 -2.41
N LEU A 23 4.34 4.83 -2.07
CA LEU A 23 3.35 4.96 -1.01
C LEU A 23 4.02 5.10 0.36
N VAL A 24 5.11 4.35 0.61
CA VAL A 24 5.87 4.45 1.86
C VAL A 24 6.46 5.85 2.03
N GLU A 25 7.10 6.38 0.99
CA GLU A 25 7.67 7.74 1.02
C GLU A 25 6.59 8.79 1.33
N ALA A 26 5.43 8.71 0.68
CA ALA A 26 4.32 9.61 0.97
C ALA A 26 3.76 9.42 2.39
N ALA A 27 3.74 8.19 2.89
CA ALA A 27 3.24 7.83 4.22
C ALA A 27 4.12 8.33 5.38
N GLU A 28 5.38 8.66 5.15
CA GLU A 28 6.27 9.27 6.15
C GLU A 28 5.91 10.73 6.48
N GLY A 29 5.12 11.40 5.64
CA GLY A 29 4.69 12.78 5.86
C GLY A 29 3.66 12.93 7.00
N ASP A 30 3.27 14.18 7.27
CA ASP A 30 2.36 14.56 8.36
C ASP A 30 0.97 15.03 7.87
N GLY A 31 0.77 15.22 6.57
CA GLY A 31 -0.50 15.66 5.98
C GLY A 31 -1.55 14.58 5.73
N HIS A 32 -2.74 14.98 5.28
CA HIS A 32 -3.87 14.06 5.01
C HIS A 32 -3.54 12.99 3.98
N GLN A 33 -2.73 13.29 2.95
CA GLN A 33 -2.34 12.27 1.98
C GLN A 33 -1.40 11.23 2.59
N ALA A 34 -0.52 11.63 3.51
CA ALA A 34 0.32 10.69 4.24
C ALA A 34 -0.53 9.76 5.11
N GLN A 35 -1.55 10.31 5.78
CA GLN A 35 -2.53 9.52 6.54
C GLN A 35 -3.27 8.51 5.65
N HIS A 36 -3.76 8.93 4.48
CA HIS A 36 -4.40 8.02 3.53
C HIS A 36 -3.45 6.92 3.05
N CYS A 37 -2.19 7.26 2.75
CA CYS A 37 -1.18 6.28 2.35
C CYS A 37 -0.90 5.27 3.47
N ARG A 38 -0.72 5.73 4.73
CA ARG A 38 -0.54 4.84 5.89
C ARG A 38 -1.72 3.88 6.05
N ARG A 39 -2.95 4.38 5.98
CA ARG A 39 -4.17 3.57 6.13
C ARG A 39 -4.35 2.56 4.99
N ILE A 40 -3.95 2.91 3.75
CA ILE A 40 -3.95 1.97 2.63
C ILE A 40 -2.90 0.87 2.85
N LEU A 41 -1.66 1.23 3.21
CA LEU A 41 -0.59 0.27 3.50
C LEU A 41 -0.98 -0.68 4.64
N LEU A 42 -1.56 -0.15 5.71
CA LEU A 42 -2.06 -0.94 6.84
C LEU A 42 -3.23 -1.84 6.45
N ALA A 43 -4.11 -1.41 5.55
CA ALA A 43 -5.21 -2.24 5.06
C ALA A 43 -4.71 -3.42 4.22
N VAL A 44 -3.68 -3.21 3.41
CA VAL A 44 -3.04 -4.31 2.68
C VAL A 44 -2.29 -5.26 3.63
N TYR A 45 -1.68 -4.73 4.68
CA TYR A 45 -1.00 -5.53 5.72
C TYR A 45 -1.97 -6.33 6.60
N ASN A 46 -3.07 -5.73 7.05
CA ASN A 46 -4.07 -6.35 7.92
C ASN A 46 -5.44 -5.65 7.80
N SER A 47 -6.23 -6.08 6.83
CA SER A 47 -7.55 -5.50 6.54
C SER A 47 -8.60 -5.72 7.62
N TYR A 48 -8.44 -6.75 8.47
CA TYR A 48 -9.33 -6.99 9.61
C TYR A 48 -9.20 -5.90 10.68
N ALA A 49 -7.99 -5.42 10.92
CA ALA A 49 -7.73 -4.33 11.86
C ALA A 49 -7.88 -2.94 11.21
N TRP A 50 -7.54 -2.84 9.92
CA TRP A 50 -7.54 -1.59 9.17
C TRP A 50 -8.32 -1.75 7.86
N PRO A 51 -9.65 -1.61 7.88
CA PRO A 51 -10.44 -1.76 6.66
C PRO A 51 -10.09 -0.70 5.62
N LEU A 52 -10.06 -1.09 4.34
CA LEU A 52 -9.82 -0.18 3.23
C LEU A 52 -11.10 0.62 2.92
N GLU A 53 -11.07 1.91 3.22
CA GLU A 53 -12.18 2.81 2.89
C GLU A 53 -11.99 3.47 1.52
N LEU A 54 -13.03 3.40 0.68
CA LEU A 54 -12.99 3.97 -0.67
C LEU A 54 -12.70 5.47 -0.70
N ILE A 55 -13.02 6.22 0.36
CA ILE A 55 -12.72 7.65 0.44
C ILE A 55 -11.22 7.90 0.32
N ARG A 56 -10.38 7.08 0.96
CA ARG A 56 -8.92 7.22 0.99
C ARG A 56 -8.33 7.04 -0.40
N LEU A 57 -8.87 6.13 -1.20
CA LEU A 57 -8.45 5.95 -2.60
C LEU A 57 -8.90 7.11 -3.49
N ARG A 58 -10.09 7.68 -3.24
CA ARG A 58 -10.68 8.72 -4.11
C ARG A 58 -10.07 10.10 -3.90
N THR A 59 -9.47 10.36 -2.73
CA THR A 59 -8.93 11.68 -2.36
C THR A 59 -7.42 11.81 -2.57
N LEU A 60 -6.71 10.71 -2.84
CA LEU A 60 -5.28 10.75 -3.18
C LEU A 60 -5.03 11.50 -4.50
N ASP A 61 -3.88 12.16 -4.57
CA ASP A 61 -3.35 12.64 -5.83
C ASP A 61 -3.19 11.49 -6.83
N ARG A 62 -3.30 11.82 -8.13
CA ARG A 62 -3.43 10.82 -9.19
C ARG A 62 -2.31 9.78 -9.20
N ASP A 63 -1.09 10.19 -8.90
CA ASP A 63 0.07 9.30 -8.87
C ASP A 63 0.03 8.35 -7.67
N LEU A 64 -0.38 8.83 -6.49
CA LEU A 64 -0.51 7.99 -5.29
C LEU A 64 -1.70 7.03 -5.42
N GLN A 65 -2.81 7.49 -6.01
CA GLN A 65 -3.93 6.63 -6.32
C GLN A 65 -3.52 5.48 -7.28
N ARG A 66 -2.73 5.77 -8.32
CA ARG A 66 -2.20 4.73 -9.21
C ARG A 66 -1.28 3.77 -8.47
N ALA A 67 -0.38 4.28 -7.62
CA ALA A 67 0.50 3.44 -6.81
C ALA A 67 -0.30 2.52 -5.87
N ALA A 68 -1.36 3.04 -5.23
CA ALA A 68 -2.26 2.26 -4.39
C ALA A 68 -2.92 1.10 -5.16
N PHE A 69 -3.43 1.34 -6.37
CA PHE A 69 -4.01 0.27 -7.17
C PHE A 69 -2.98 -0.79 -7.59
N ILE A 70 -1.77 -0.38 -7.98
CA ILE A 70 -0.69 -1.32 -8.32
C ILE A 70 -0.32 -2.17 -7.10
N VAL A 71 -0.24 -1.57 -5.91
CA VAL A 71 0.08 -2.28 -4.66
C VAL A 71 -1.02 -3.29 -4.28
N ILE A 72 -2.30 -2.90 -4.40
CA ILE A 72 -3.44 -3.79 -4.13
C ILE A 72 -3.49 -4.95 -5.12
N GLU A 73 -3.24 -4.69 -6.40
CA GLU A 73 -3.17 -5.75 -7.42
C GLU A 73 -1.96 -6.65 -7.16
N TRP A 74 -0.79 -6.07 -6.86
CA TRP A 74 0.42 -6.85 -6.63
C TRP A 74 0.34 -7.70 -5.36
N SER A 75 -0.38 -7.25 -4.32
CA SER A 75 -0.55 -8.00 -3.08
C SER A 75 -1.28 -9.34 -3.26
N THR A 76 -1.98 -9.55 -4.37
CA THR A 76 -2.63 -10.85 -4.67
C THR A 76 -1.68 -11.84 -5.36
N ASP A 77 -0.59 -11.33 -5.94
CA ASP A 77 0.27 -12.07 -6.85
C ASP A 77 1.70 -12.25 -6.31
N CYS A 78 2.10 -11.52 -5.26
CA CYS A 78 3.45 -11.60 -4.70
C CYS A 78 3.65 -12.86 -3.83
N ASP A 79 4.84 -13.47 -3.94
CA ASP A 79 5.19 -14.72 -3.21
C ASP A 79 5.45 -14.52 -1.71
N ARG A 80 5.51 -13.26 -1.27
CA ARG A 80 5.85 -12.83 0.10
C ARG A 80 4.91 -11.72 0.53
N GLU A 81 4.79 -11.52 1.83
CA GLU A 81 4.08 -10.37 2.38
C GLU A 81 4.74 -9.06 1.90
N LEU A 82 3.95 -8.06 1.50
CA LEU A 82 4.49 -6.85 0.86
C LEU A 82 5.54 -6.12 1.69
N TYR A 83 5.38 -6.08 3.01
CA TYR A 83 6.34 -5.41 3.90
C TYR A 83 7.72 -6.10 3.90
N GLU A 84 7.84 -7.36 3.48
CA GLU A 84 9.12 -8.06 3.38
C GLU A 84 9.98 -7.55 2.21
N TYR A 85 9.40 -6.80 1.27
CA TYR A 85 10.14 -6.12 0.21
C TYR A 85 10.73 -4.77 0.65
N LEU A 86 10.44 -4.32 1.88
CA LEU A 86 10.91 -3.06 2.43
C LEU A 86 12.02 -3.29 3.46
N PRO A 87 13.03 -2.40 3.53
CA PRO A 87 13.98 -2.39 4.64
C PRO A 87 13.25 -2.21 5.98
N ASP A 88 13.45 -3.12 6.92
CA ASP A 88 12.78 -3.14 8.23
C ASP A 88 11.24 -2.98 8.16
N GLY A 89 10.61 -3.52 7.12
CA GLY A 89 9.19 -3.28 6.84
C GLY A 89 8.23 -3.65 7.96
N ASN A 90 8.54 -4.65 8.78
CA ASN A 90 7.72 -4.97 9.96
C ASN A 90 7.70 -3.81 10.97
N ARG A 91 8.88 -3.23 11.26
CA ARG A 91 9.01 -2.06 12.15
C ARG A 91 8.33 -0.82 11.57
N LEU A 92 8.41 -0.65 10.24
CA LEU A 92 7.71 0.41 9.53
C LEU A 92 6.20 0.31 9.72
N MET A 93 5.61 -0.86 9.48
CA MET A 93 4.16 -1.09 9.65
C MET A 93 3.72 -0.88 11.10
N GLN A 94 4.50 -1.34 12.08
CA GLN A 94 4.21 -1.08 13.49
C GLN A 94 4.24 0.41 13.83
N ARG A 95 5.16 1.20 13.24
CA ARG A 95 5.20 2.64 13.44
C ARG A 95 3.96 3.33 12.86
N PHE A 96 3.58 3.00 11.62
CA PHE A 96 2.36 3.53 11.01
C PHE A 96 1.11 3.15 11.79
N TRP A 97 1.05 1.92 12.31
CA TRP A 97 -0.03 1.48 13.20
C TRP A 97 -0.15 2.38 14.43
N GLY A 98 0.96 2.71 15.08
CA GLY A 98 0.99 3.62 16.24
C GLY A 98 0.45 5.01 15.90
N LEU A 99 0.97 5.60 14.82
CA LEU A 99 0.56 6.94 14.36
C LEU A 99 -0.94 7.02 14.08
N GLU A 100 -1.51 6.02 13.41
CA GLU A 100 -2.93 6.04 13.06
C GLU A 100 -3.84 5.70 14.24
N LYS A 101 -3.38 4.90 15.21
CA LYS A 101 -4.14 4.66 16.45
C LYS A 101 -4.26 5.91 17.30
N GLU A 102 -3.23 6.74 17.34
CA GLU A 102 -3.23 8.01 18.10
C GLU A 102 -4.18 9.05 17.49
N GLN A 103 -4.50 8.92 16.19
CA GLN A 103 -5.37 9.86 15.46
C GLN A 103 -6.87 9.56 15.59
N GLY A 104 -7.26 8.47 16.27
CA GLY A 104 -8.62 8.31 16.79
C GLY A 104 -9.72 8.05 15.76
N GLU A 105 -9.50 7.13 14.82
CA GLU A 105 -10.60 6.43 14.12
C GLU A 105 -10.79 5.01 14.66
#